data_AF-A0A235G0K1-F1
#
_entry.id   AF-A0A235G0K1-F1
#
_cell.length_a   1.000
_cell.length_b   1.000
_cell.length_c   1.000
_cell.angle_alpha   90.00
_cell.angle_beta   90.00
_cell.angle_gamma   90.00
#
_symmetry.space_group_name_H-M   'P 1'
#
loop_
_entity.id
_entity.type
_entity.pdbx_description
1 polymer ?
#
loop_
_entity_poly.entity_id
_entity_poly.type
_entity_poly.pdbx_seq_one_letter_code
_entity_poly.pdbx_strand_id
1 'polypeptide(L)'
;MGTTRSMSTSSIVWIVVAVVVVIVIVAALAWVARNKRNERRHAEAQEIREDVADRSLQVGQREARAEESAAKARMVQAEADAKSAEASALQQHAAEHRREAASSREELNRLQDHADTIDPATPKHGVPEPGEPRSTEEGRTGGPEEPR
;
A
#
# COMPACT_ATOMS: atom_id res chain seq x y z
N MET A 1 -56.61 79.47 32.44
CA MET A 1 -57.09 78.31 33.22
C MET A 1 -56.14 77.14 33.00
N GLY A 2 -55.25 76.86 33.95
CA GLY A 2 -54.39 75.67 33.91
C GLY A 2 -55.03 74.55 34.73
N THR A 3 -55.59 73.54 34.06
CA THR A 3 -56.20 72.38 34.73
C THR A 3 -55.09 71.37 35.03
N THR A 4 -54.56 71.38 36.25
CA THR A 4 -53.65 70.33 36.73
C THR A 4 -54.44 69.04 36.90
N ARG A 5 -54.23 68.09 35.98
CA ARG A 5 -54.79 66.73 36.05
C ARG A 5 -54.31 66.08 37.36
N SER A 6 -55.19 65.98 38.36
CA SER A 6 -54.90 65.24 39.60
C SER A 6 -54.75 63.76 39.23
N MET A 7 -53.51 63.28 39.16
CA MET A 7 -53.23 61.85 39.18
C MET A 7 -53.71 61.32 40.53
N SER A 8 -54.92 60.76 40.57
CA SER A 8 -55.45 60.15 41.78
C SER A 8 -54.52 59.00 42.16
N THR A 9 -54.28 58.82 43.46
CA THR A 9 -53.49 57.70 43.98
C THR A 9 -53.96 56.37 43.37
N SER A 10 -55.26 56.24 43.07
CA SER A 10 -55.84 55.12 42.33
C SER A 10 -55.27 54.92 40.93
N SER A 11 -55.08 55.98 40.13
CA SER A 11 -54.43 55.89 38.81
C SER A 11 -52.96 55.48 38.94
N ILE A 12 -52.26 56.03 39.93
CA ILE A 12 -50.86 55.63 40.22
C ILE A 12 -50.80 54.15 40.60
N VAL A 13 -51.69 53.68 41.47
CA VAL A 13 -51.80 52.26 41.86
C VAL A 13 -52.09 51.37 40.66
N TRP A 14 -53.01 51.75 39.76
CA TRP A 14 -53.29 50.98 38.54
C TRP A 14 -52.10 50.91 37.58
N ILE A 15 -51.34 52.00 37.43
CA ILE A 15 -50.11 52.00 36.63
C ILE A 15 -49.08 51.06 37.25
N VAL A 16 -48.89 51.08 38.57
CA VAL A 16 -47.96 50.17 39.27
C VAL A 16 -48.40 48.71 39.08
N VAL A 17 -49.69 48.41 39.21
CA VAL A 17 -50.23 47.05 38.97
C VAL A 17 -49.98 46.61 37.52
N ALA A 18 -50.22 47.49 36.54
CA ALA A 18 -49.94 47.18 35.13
C ALA A 18 -48.46 46.89 34.89
N VAL A 19 -47.56 47.68 35.48
CA VAL A 19 -46.11 47.45 35.40
C VAL A 19 -45.71 46.11 36.03
N VAL A 20 -46.26 45.77 37.20
CA VAL A 20 -46.01 44.48 37.85
C VAL A 20 -46.48 43.31 36.97
N VAL A 21 -47.67 43.40 36.37
CA VAL A 21 -48.17 42.37 35.45
C VAL A 21 -47.25 42.21 34.24
N VAL A 22 -46.78 43.32 33.65
CA VAL A 22 -45.81 43.27 32.54
C VAL A 22 -44.50 42.60 32.96
N ILE A 23 -43.98 42.91 34.15
CA ILE A 23 -42.76 42.27 34.67
C ILE A 23 -42.96 40.76 34.85
N VAL A 24 -44.11 40.33 35.38
CA VAL A 24 -44.44 38.90 35.56
C VAL A 24 -44.52 38.19 34.22
N ILE A 25 -45.13 38.81 33.21
CA ILE A 25 -45.22 38.25 31.85
C ILE A 25 -43.82 38.12 31.23
N VAL A 26 -42.98 39.15 31.34
CA VAL A 26 -41.59 39.10 30.83
C VAL A 26 -40.78 38.03 31.55
N ALA A 27 -40.93 37.89 32.87
CA ALA A 27 -40.26 36.86 33.66
C ALA A 27 -40.73 35.45 33.25
N ALA A 28 -42.03 35.24 33.04
CA ALA A 28 -42.59 33.97 32.59
C ALA A 28 -42.09 33.59 31.19
N LEU A 29 -42.07 34.54 30.25
CA LEU A 29 -41.54 34.33 28.89
C LEU A 29 -40.04 34.02 28.92
N ALA A 30 -39.27 34.73 29.75
CA ALA A 30 -37.84 34.46 29.93
C ALA A 30 -37.58 33.08 30.56
N TRP A 31 -38.42 32.64 31.50
CA TRP A 31 -38.33 31.33 32.14
C TRP A 31 -38.66 30.21 31.15
N VAL A 32 -39.73 30.33 30.37
CA VAL A 32 -40.09 29.37 29.31
C VAL A 32 -39.01 29.31 28.23
N ALA A 33 -38.47 30.46 27.81
CA ALA A 33 -37.38 30.51 26.83
C ALA A 33 -36.08 29.88 27.36
N ARG A 34 -35.79 30.01 28.66
CA ARG A 34 -34.66 29.35 29.33
C ARG A 34 -34.88 27.84 29.46
N ASN A 35 -36.08 27.40 29.84
CA ASN A 35 -36.42 25.97 29.95
C ASN A 35 -36.30 25.26 28.59
N LYS A 36 -36.82 25.89 27.53
CA LYS A 36 -36.74 25.38 26.15
C LYS A 36 -35.30 25.31 25.59
N ARG A 37 -34.37 26.11 26.12
CA ARG A 37 -32.94 26.03 25.81
C ARG A 37 -32.24 24.91 26.60
N ASN A 38 -32.71 24.60 27.81
CA ASN A 38 -32.21 23.48 28.60
C ASN A 38 -32.67 22.12 28.01
N GLU A 39 -33.88 22.04 27.48
CA GLU A 39 -34.39 20.84 26.79
C GLU A 39 -33.60 20.54 25.50
N ARG A 40 -33.19 21.58 24.76
CA ARG A 40 -32.36 21.42 23.54
C ARG A 40 -30.95 20.90 23.80
N ARG A 41 -30.36 21.27 24.95
CA ARG A 41 -29.03 20.78 25.37
C ARG A 41 -29.04 19.32 25.79
N HIS A 42 -30.18 18.79 26.24
CA HIS A 42 -30.33 17.36 26.54
C HIS A 42 -30.62 16.53 25.30
N ALA A 43 -31.29 17.10 24.29
CA ALA A 43 -31.51 16.44 22.99
C ALA A 43 -30.22 16.29 22.17
N GLU A 44 -29.38 17.35 22.09
CA GLU A 44 -28.08 17.27 21.39
C GLU A 44 -27.14 16.24 22.02
N ALA A 45 -27.20 16.02 23.33
CA ALA A 45 -26.35 15.05 24.01
C ALA A 45 -26.77 13.58 23.77
N GLN A 46 -28.01 13.32 23.35
CA GLN A 46 -28.44 11.99 22.90
C GLN A 46 -28.14 11.79 21.40
N GLU A 47 -28.35 12.82 20.59
CA GLU A 47 -28.05 12.77 19.15
C GLU A 47 -26.54 12.59 18.88
N ILE A 48 -25.67 13.22 19.69
CA ILE A 48 -24.22 13.01 19.64
C ILE A 48 -23.82 11.60 20.15
N ARG A 49 -24.59 11.00 21.07
CA ARG A 49 -24.30 9.61 21.52
C ARG A 49 -24.69 8.58 20.47
N GLU A 50 -25.76 8.80 19.72
CA GLU A 50 -26.12 7.96 18.56
C GLU A 50 -25.13 8.15 17.39
N ASP A 51 -24.73 9.39 17.06
CA ASP A 51 -23.76 9.63 15.96
C ASP A 51 -22.36 9.07 16.26
N VAL A 52 -21.95 9.04 17.54
CA VAL A 52 -20.69 8.40 17.97
C VAL A 52 -20.79 6.87 17.91
N ALA A 53 -21.94 6.28 18.26
CA ALA A 53 -22.14 4.83 18.16
C ALA A 53 -22.07 4.37 16.70
N ASP A 54 -22.75 5.06 15.79
CA ASP A 54 -22.76 4.72 14.35
C ASP A 54 -21.39 4.93 13.68
N ARG A 55 -20.66 6.00 14.04
CA ARG A 55 -19.31 6.22 13.54
C ARG A 55 -18.31 5.21 14.11
N SER A 56 -18.47 4.77 15.36
CA SER A 56 -17.60 3.76 15.97
C SER A 56 -17.76 2.38 15.30
N LEU A 57 -18.98 2.01 14.89
CA LEU A 57 -19.23 0.78 14.13
C LEU A 57 -18.57 0.81 12.75
N GLN A 58 -18.58 1.96 12.06
CA GLN A 58 -17.91 2.10 10.76
C GLN A 58 -16.37 2.08 10.87
N VAL A 59 -15.80 2.65 11.93
CA VAL A 59 -14.35 2.61 12.17
C VAL A 59 -13.92 1.20 12.57
N GLY A 60 -14.66 0.51 13.44
CA GLY A 60 -14.38 -0.87 13.83
C GLY A 60 -14.44 -1.86 12.65
N GLN A 61 -15.35 -1.67 11.70
CA GLN A 61 -15.36 -2.49 10.47
C GLN A 61 -14.14 -2.23 9.58
N ARG A 62 -13.62 -1.00 9.53
CA ARG A 62 -12.40 -0.69 8.78
C ARG A 62 -11.16 -1.25 9.46
N GLU A 63 -11.12 -1.22 10.78
CA GLU A 63 -10.06 -1.81 11.59
C GLU A 63 -10.04 -3.34 11.45
N ALA A 64 -11.20 -4.00 11.54
CA ALA A 64 -11.31 -5.45 11.32
C ALA A 64 -10.85 -5.88 9.91
N ARG A 65 -11.21 -5.12 8.86
CA ARG A 65 -10.74 -5.38 7.50
C ARG A 65 -9.24 -5.15 7.34
N ALA A 66 -8.67 -4.18 8.07
CA ALA A 66 -7.24 -3.92 8.06
C ALA A 66 -6.46 -5.04 8.77
N GLU A 67 -6.97 -5.53 9.91
CA GLU A 67 -6.40 -6.67 10.63
C GLU A 67 -6.48 -7.96 9.81
N GLU A 68 -7.62 -8.23 9.16
CA GLU A 68 -7.79 -9.37 8.26
C GLU A 68 -6.83 -9.28 7.07
N SER A 69 -6.67 -8.10 6.49
CA SER A 69 -5.71 -7.86 5.40
C SER A 69 -4.27 -8.05 5.85
N ALA A 70 -3.92 -7.59 7.05
CA ALA A 70 -2.59 -7.76 7.62
C ALA A 70 -2.28 -9.24 7.94
N ALA A 71 -3.25 -9.98 8.45
CA ALA A 71 -3.12 -11.42 8.67
C ALA A 71 -2.96 -12.18 7.34
N LYS A 72 -3.78 -11.86 6.34
CA LYS A 72 -3.69 -12.47 5.00
C LYS A 72 -2.37 -12.16 4.31
N ALA A 73 -1.85 -10.94 4.45
CA ALA A 73 -0.55 -10.55 3.91
C ALA A 73 0.58 -11.40 4.52
N ARG A 74 0.55 -11.65 5.84
CA ARG A 74 1.55 -12.50 6.50
C ARG A 74 1.49 -13.95 6.02
N MET A 75 0.30 -14.49 5.80
CA MET A 75 0.15 -15.85 5.25
C MET A 75 0.72 -15.95 3.84
N VAL A 76 0.35 -15.03 2.94
CA VAL A 76 0.86 -15.01 1.56
C VAL A 76 2.38 -14.84 1.53
N GLN A 77 2.93 -14.02 2.42
CA GLN A 77 4.37 -13.82 2.49
C GLN A 77 5.11 -15.08 2.96
N ALA A 78 4.58 -15.79 3.96
CA ALA A 78 5.17 -17.06 4.39
C ALA A 78 5.13 -18.13 3.28
N GLU A 79 4.05 -18.19 2.50
CA GLU A 79 3.95 -19.09 1.34
C GLU A 79 4.93 -18.71 0.23
N ALA A 80 5.10 -17.41 -0.03
CA ALA A 80 6.07 -16.92 -1.01
C ALA A 80 7.51 -17.25 -0.61
N ASP A 81 7.84 -17.06 0.67
CA ASP A 81 9.16 -17.38 1.21
C ASP A 81 9.44 -18.89 1.11
N ALA A 82 8.47 -19.74 1.48
CA ALA A 82 8.58 -21.19 1.33
C ALA A 82 8.81 -21.60 -0.13
N LYS A 83 8.04 -21.02 -1.06
CA LYS A 83 8.19 -21.29 -2.51
C LYS A 83 9.55 -20.81 -3.05
N SER A 84 10.06 -19.69 -2.54
CA SER A 84 11.38 -19.17 -2.92
C SER A 84 12.51 -20.08 -2.45
N ALA A 85 12.37 -20.67 -1.26
CA ALA A 85 13.32 -21.64 -0.72
C ALA A 85 13.33 -22.93 -1.54
N GLU A 86 12.15 -23.44 -1.92
CA GLU A 86 12.04 -24.62 -2.78
C GLU A 86 12.65 -24.39 -4.16
N ALA A 87 12.39 -23.23 -4.78
CA ALA A 87 12.99 -22.86 -6.05
C ALA A 87 14.53 -22.77 -5.95
N SER A 88 15.04 -22.20 -4.86
CA SER A 88 16.48 -22.13 -4.60
C SER A 88 17.11 -23.52 -4.43
N ALA A 89 16.43 -24.43 -3.75
CA ALA A 89 16.87 -25.82 -3.60
C ALA A 89 16.92 -26.54 -4.95
N LEU A 90 15.88 -26.42 -5.78
CA LEU A 90 15.87 -26.99 -7.14
C LEU A 90 17.00 -26.44 -8.01
N GLN A 91 17.27 -25.14 -7.91
CA GLN A 91 18.38 -24.51 -8.64
C GLN A 91 19.74 -25.02 -8.18
N GLN A 92 19.93 -25.23 -6.88
CA GLN A 92 21.16 -25.82 -6.34
C GLN A 92 21.36 -27.25 -6.87
N HIS A 93 20.33 -28.10 -6.82
CA HIS A 93 20.39 -29.45 -7.38
C HIS A 93 20.70 -29.43 -8.89
N ALA A 94 20.07 -28.54 -9.65
CA ALA A 94 20.37 -28.39 -11.07
C ALA A 94 21.82 -27.92 -11.32
N ALA A 95 22.34 -27.04 -10.47
CA ALA A 95 23.73 -26.59 -10.55
C ALA A 95 24.72 -27.71 -10.21
N GLU A 96 24.41 -28.57 -9.23
CA GLU A 96 25.20 -29.75 -8.90
C GLU A 96 25.26 -30.72 -10.06
N HIS A 97 24.12 -31.09 -10.65
CA HIS A 97 24.10 -31.97 -11.83
C HIS A 97 24.87 -31.39 -13.02
N ARG A 98 24.81 -30.07 -13.23
CA ARG A 98 25.61 -29.41 -14.27
C ARG A 98 27.11 -29.50 -13.99
N ARG A 99 27.53 -29.34 -12.74
CA ARG A 99 28.94 -29.48 -12.33
C ARG A 99 29.42 -30.92 -12.51
N GLU A 100 28.62 -31.88 -12.11
CA GLU A 100 28.92 -33.31 -12.30
C GLU A 100 29.09 -33.63 -13.79
N ALA A 101 28.11 -33.24 -14.62
CA ALA A 101 28.20 -33.43 -16.07
C ALA A 101 29.42 -32.73 -16.70
N ALA A 102 29.79 -31.55 -16.22
CA ALA A 102 31.00 -30.86 -16.67
C ALA A 102 32.27 -31.64 -16.28
N SER A 103 32.34 -32.14 -15.04
CA SER A 103 33.48 -32.92 -14.57
C SER A 103 33.65 -34.23 -15.36
N SER A 104 32.55 -34.94 -15.67
CA SER A 104 32.60 -36.15 -16.50
C SER A 104 33.09 -35.84 -17.92
N ARG A 105 32.69 -34.70 -18.50
CA ARG A 105 33.20 -34.28 -19.82
C ARG A 105 34.70 -33.99 -19.79
N GLU A 106 35.18 -33.32 -18.75
CA GLU A 106 36.62 -33.06 -18.57
C GLU A 106 37.43 -34.35 -18.37
N GLU A 107 36.87 -35.33 -17.67
CA GLU A 107 37.49 -36.65 -17.51
C GLU A 107 37.55 -37.42 -18.82
N LEU A 108 36.46 -37.44 -19.60
CA LEU A 108 36.44 -38.05 -20.93
C LEU A 108 37.44 -37.36 -21.87
N ASN A 109 37.52 -36.03 -21.85
CA ASN A 109 38.49 -35.30 -22.68
C ASN A 109 39.93 -35.66 -22.30
N ARG A 110 40.25 -35.75 -21.00
CA ARG A 110 41.58 -36.19 -20.52
C ARG A 110 41.91 -37.61 -20.96
N LEU A 111 40.93 -38.53 -20.93
CA LEU A 111 41.12 -39.90 -21.39
C LEU A 111 41.36 -39.95 -22.91
N GLN A 112 40.65 -39.13 -23.68
CA GLN A 112 40.84 -39.00 -25.12
C GLN A 112 42.23 -38.46 -25.45
N ASP A 113 42.65 -37.35 -24.83
CA ASP A 113 43.99 -36.77 -25.00
C ASP A 113 45.10 -37.77 -24.64
N HIS A 114 44.89 -38.57 -23.60
CA HIS A 114 45.83 -39.61 -23.19
C HIS A 114 45.91 -40.75 -24.21
N ALA A 115 44.77 -41.20 -24.75
CA ALA A 115 44.74 -42.22 -25.80
C ALA A 115 45.46 -41.73 -27.06
N ASP A 116 45.20 -40.50 -27.48
CA ASP A 116 45.83 -39.89 -28.65
C ASP A 116 47.36 -39.74 -28.49
N THR A 117 47.83 -39.56 -27.25
CA THR A 117 49.27 -39.50 -26.94
C THR A 117 49.96 -40.85 -27.06
N ILE A 118 49.24 -41.95 -26.79
CA ILE A 118 49.78 -43.33 -26.80
C ILE A 118 49.69 -43.96 -28.20
N ASP A 119 48.67 -43.60 -28.98
CA ASP A 119 48.45 -44.17 -30.31
C ASP A 119 49.59 -43.78 -31.28
N PRO A 120 50.38 -44.73 -31.80
CA PRO A 120 51.41 -44.41 -32.79
C PRO A 120 50.84 -44.03 -34.17
N ALA A 121 49.54 -44.23 -34.42
CA ALA A 121 48.86 -43.84 -35.64
C ALA A 121 48.30 -42.41 -35.60
N THR A 122 48.27 -41.73 -34.45
CA THR A 122 47.93 -40.31 -34.42
C THR A 122 49.05 -39.51 -35.08
N PRO A 123 48.74 -38.63 -36.05
CA PRO A 123 49.73 -37.72 -36.61
C PRO A 123 50.22 -36.84 -35.46
N LYS A 124 51.48 -37.01 -35.03
CA LYS A 124 52.13 -36.02 -34.17
C LYS A 124 52.02 -34.72 -34.93
N HIS A 125 51.17 -33.80 -34.45
CA HIS A 125 50.99 -32.50 -35.07
C HIS A 125 52.39 -31.89 -35.22
N GLY A 126 52.89 -31.93 -36.45
CA GLY A 126 54.18 -31.39 -36.79
C GLY A 126 54.14 -29.92 -36.42
N VAL A 127 55.16 -29.49 -35.70
CA VAL A 127 55.51 -28.08 -35.51
C VAL A 127 55.17 -27.33 -36.81
N PRO A 128 54.39 -26.23 -36.77
CA PRO A 128 54.06 -25.50 -37.98
C PRO A 128 55.37 -25.08 -38.64
N GLU A 129 55.69 -25.69 -39.79
CA GLU A 129 56.86 -25.28 -40.57
C GLU A 129 56.60 -23.85 -41.05
N PRO A 130 57.47 -22.88 -40.73
CA PRO A 130 57.32 -21.52 -41.21
C PRO A 130 57.82 -21.47 -42.65
N GLY A 131 56.92 -21.66 -43.61
CA GLY A 131 57.26 -21.53 -45.02
C GLY A 131 56.09 -21.83 -45.95
N GLU A 132 55.32 -20.80 -46.30
CA GLU A 132 55.30 -20.26 -47.67
C GLU A 132 54.02 -19.43 -47.95
N PRO A 133 54.15 -18.36 -48.75
CA PRO A 133 53.12 -17.35 -48.90
C PRO A 133 51.93 -17.88 -49.69
N ARG A 134 50.73 -17.78 -49.12
CA ARG A 134 49.49 -17.94 -49.87
C ARG A 134 49.40 -16.86 -50.93
N SER A 135 49.62 -17.27 -52.17
CA SER A 135 49.28 -16.55 -53.40
C SER A 135 47.85 -16.03 -53.28
N THR A 136 47.73 -14.71 -53.29
CA THR A 136 46.45 -14.00 -53.40
C THR A 136 46.11 -13.94 -54.88
N GLU A 137 45.24 -14.83 -55.32
CA GLU A 137 44.55 -14.76 -56.61
C GLU A 137 43.05 -14.89 -56.27
N GLU A 138 42.40 -13.78 -55.91
CA GLU A 138 41.64 -12.94 -56.84
C GLU A 138 40.64 -13.74 -57.69
N GLY A 139 39.41 -13.85 -57.18
CA GLY A 139 38.39 -14.72 -57.76
C GLY A 139 36.96 -14.37 -57.36
N ARG A 140 36.60 -13.08 -57.50
CA ARG A 140 35.31 -12.66 -58.09
C ARG A 140 34.00 -12.91 -57.27
N THR A 141 33.46 -11.76 -56.82
CA THR A 141 32.06 -11.28 -56.91
C THR A 141 31.00 -11.58 -55.84
N GLY A 142 30.42 -10.47 -55.35
CA GLY A 142 29.06 -10.31 -54.84
C GLY A 142 28.98 -10.29 -53.31
N GLY A 143 28.68 -9.21 -52.59
CA GLY A 143 28.28 -7.83 -52.87
C GLY A 143 28.05 -7.17 -51.49
N PRO A 144 28.14 -5.84 -51.35
CA PRO A 144 27.90 -5.18 -50.06
C PRO A 144 26.42 -4.86 -49.91
N GLU A 145 25.80 -5.21 -48.76
CA GLU A 145 24.60 -4.58 -48.14
C GLU A 145 24.08 -5.51 -47.03
N GLU A 146 23.62 -5.11 -45.85
CA GLU A 146 23.59 -3.88 -45.03
C GLU A 146 23.15 -4.38 -43.63
N PRO A 147 23.66 -3.85 -42.50
CA PRO A 147 23.09 -4.14 -41.18
C PRO A 147 22.00 -3.13 -40.81
N ARG A 148 20.85 -3.60 -40.30
CA ARG A 148 19.94 -2.84 -39.44
C ARG A 148 19.41 -3.71 -38.31
#